data_AF-A0A2D6TPE8-F1
#
_entry.id   AF-A0A2D6TPE8-F1
#
_cell.length_a   1.000
_cell.length_b   1.000
_cell.length_c   1.000
_cell.angle_alpha   90.00
_cell.angle_beta   90.00
_cell.angle_gamma   90.00
#
_symmetry.space_group_name_H-M   'P 1'
#
loop_
_entity.id
_entity.type
_entity.pdbx_description
1 polymer ?
#
loop_
_entity_poly.entity_id
_entity_poly.type
_entity_poly.pdbx_seq_one_letter_code
_entity_poly.pdbx_strand_id
1 'polypeptide(L)'
;MGFFKGSFLFIASVLLLISFLLGNIFLTLNMSLNYETLQSEFTPVVKDVAEKEFSISSVIVDEQFFLMELYCQNNSEFVFSESGYTFVIPCDVVAKGSDAVIEEGINSLVNDIYYQDYDCNFWNCLDKSEVPYFLVSEKAKDYWKGKFYLSLLISIVLIIIIFFLVEQKYNVLTLTGCLLVISSLPLIKLEKLLSFINYKYVADFLIVFFSKSYSVFLISFILGIIILGIGIGLKFYMPNSIKKKFSRKEVKKIVKEEISKKKK
;
A
#
# COMPACT_ATOMS: atom_id res chain seq x y z
N MET A 1 19.48 -26.23 -23.86
CA MET A 1 18.55 -26.06 -22.72
C MET A 1 18.78 -24.80 -21.88
N GLY A 2 20.01 -24.24 -21.81
CA GLY A 2 20.29 -23.05 -21.00
C GLY A 2 19.56 -21.78 -21.44
N PHE A 3 19.45 -21.54 -22.76
CA PHE A 3 18.80 -20.33 -23.29
C PHE A 3 17.33 -20.21 -22.89
N PHE A 4 16.53 -21.26 -23.11
CA PHE A 4 15.10 -21.25 -22.74
C PHE A 4 14.87 -21.07 -21.23
N LYS A 5 15.70 -21.72 -20.38
CA LYS A 5 15.62 -21.52 -18.92
C LYS A 5 15.96 -20.09 -18.51
N GLY A 6 16.99 -19.52 -19.12
CA GLY A 6 17.39 -18.13 -18.88
C GLY A 6 16.30 -17.13 -19.30
N SER A 7 15.73 -17.28 -20.50
CA SER A 7 14.64 -16.42 -20.98
C SER A 7 13.41 -16.50 -20.08
N PHE A 8 13.00 -17.71 -19.68
CA PHE A 8 11.82 -17.88 -18.82
C PHE A 8 12.07 -17.35 -17.39
N LEU A 9 13.29 -17.53 -16.86
CA LEU A 9 13.69 -16.93 -15.58
C LEU A 9 13.61 -15.39 -15.63
N PHE A 10 14.08 -14.78 -16.73
CA PHE A 10 14.00 -13.33 -16.92
C PHE A 10 12.54 -12.85 -16.91
N ILE A 11 11.67 -13.49 -17.69
CA ILE A 11 10.24 -13.15 -17.76
C ILE A 11 9.59 -13.29 -16.38
N ALA A 12 9.82 -14.40 -15.68
CA ALA A 12 9.27 -14.61 -14.34
C ALA A 12 9.76 -13.56 -13.33
N SER A 13 11.02 -13.12 -13.44
CA SER A 13 11.59 -12.08 -12.60
C SER A 13 10.96 -10.71 -12.86
N VAL A 14 10.71 -10.36 -14.12
CA VAL A 14 10.01 -9.12 -14.49
C VAL A 14 8.56 -9.13 -13.97
N LEU A 15 7.86 -10.25 -14.12
CA LEU A 15 6.50 -10.41 -13.57
C LEU A 15 6.50 -10.31 -12.03
N LEU A 16 7.49 -10.88 -11.36
CA LEU A 16 7.63 -10.77 -9.91
C LEU A 16 7.89 -9.33 -9.48
N LEU A 17 8.72 -8.59 -10.22
CA LEU A 17 8.96 -7.17 -9.96
C LEU A 17 7.67 -6.35 -10.05
N ILE A 18 6.88 -6.57 -11.11
CA ILE A 18 5.58 -5.89 -11.30
C ILE A 18 4.63 -6.27 -10.17
N SER A 19 4.58 -7.55 -9.80
CA SER A 19 3.75 -8.05 -8.70
C SER A 19 4.10 -7.36 -7.38
N PHE A 20 5.39 -7.27 -7.02
CA PHE A 20 5.83 -6.54 -5.83
C PHE A 20 5.50 -5.05 -5.89
N LEU A 21 5.70 -4.39 -7.04
CA LEU A 21 5.35 -2.99 -7.19
C LEU A 21 3.85 -2.75 -6.96
N LEU A 22 2.98 -3.56 -7.57
CA LEU A 22 1.53 -3.48 -7.37
C LEU A 22 1.14 -3.82 -5.93
N GLY A 23 1.78 -4.83 -5.33
CA GLY A 23 1.57 -5.19 -3.93
C GLY A 23 1.89 -4.02 -2.99
N ASN A 24 3.01 -3.34 -3.22
CA ASN A 24 3.40 -2.16 -2.45
C ASN A 24 2.40 -0.99 -2.60
N ILE A 25 1.87 -0.78 -3.81
CA ILE A 25 0.81 0.23 -4.03
C ILE A 25 -0.46 -0.15 -3.28
N PHE A 26 -0.94 -1.39 -3.40
CA PHE A 26 -2.16 -1.85 -2.71
C PHE A 26 -2.01 -1.79 -1.18
N LEU A 27 -0.84 -2.15 -0.66
CA LEU A 27 -0.55 -2.03 0.77
C LEU A 27 -0.56 -0.57 1.22
N THR A 28 -0.01 0.33 0.41
CA THR A 28 -0.04 1.78 0.67
C THR A 28 -1.47 2.27 0.76
N LEU A 29 -2.30 1.99 -0.26
CA LEU A 29 -3.70 2.40 -0.29
C LEU A 29 -4.47 1.86 0.92
N ASN A 30 -4.28 0.58 1.27
CA ASN A 30 -4.92 -0.01 2.45
C ASN A 30 -4.48 0.65 3.77
N MET A 31 -3.19 0.91 3.96
CA MET A 31 -2.71 1.53 5.20
C MET A 31 -3.09 3.01 5.30
N SER A 32 -3.12 3.73 4.17
CA SER A 32 -3.53 5.13 4.11
C SER A 32 -5.03 5.31 4.41
N LEU A 33 -5.87 4.36 3.99
CA LEU A 33 -7.32 4.38 4.23
C LEU A 33 -7.73 3.84 5.61
N ASN A 34 -6.79 3.63 6.52
CA ASN A 34 -7.16 3.30 7.89
C ASN A 34 -7.84 4.50 8.56
N TYR A 35 -8.93 4.30 9.29
CA TYR A 35 -9.77 5.36 9.84
C TYR A 35 -8.97 6.47 10.54
N GLU A 36 -8.08 6.11 11.46
CA GLU A 36 -7.24 7.08 12.19
C GLU A 36 -6.35 7.93 11.27
N THR A 37 -5.78 7.31 10.23
CA THR A 37 -4.93 8.01 9.26
C THR A 37 -5.76 8.86 8.31
N LEU A 38 -6.88 8.31 7.85
CA LEU A 38 -7.81 9.01 6.98
C LEU A 38 -8.36 10.23 7.71
N GLN A 39 -8.86 10.09 8.93
CA GLN A 39 -9.41 11.20 9.70
C GLN A 39 -8.39 12.34 9.85
N SER A 40 -7.15 12.04 10.24
CA SER A 40 -6.13 13.08 10.42
C SER A 40 -5.75 13.82 9.11
N GLU A 41 -5.72 13.10 7.99
CA GLU A 41 -5.27 13.65 6.70
C GLU A 41 -6.43 14.21 5.85
N PHE A 42 -7.65 13.69 6.04
CA PHE A 42 -8.83 14.01 5.25
C PHE A 42 -9.66 15.14 5.86
N THR A 43 -9.71 15.29 7.19
CA THR A 43 -10.40 16.42 7.85
C THR A 43 -9.99 17.80 7.28
N PRO A 44 -8.70 18.14 7.07
CA PRO A 44 -8.35 19.42 6.46
C PRO A 44 -8.81 19.55 5.00
N VAL A 45 -8.80 18.45 4.24
CA VAL A 45 -9.27 18.43 2.84
C VAL A 45 -10.79 18.61 2.78
N VAL A 46 -11.53 17.94 3.66
CA VAL A 46 -12.98 18.07 3.77
C VAL A 46 -13.36 19.45 4.26
N LYS A 47 -12.61 20.05 5.19
CA LYS A 47 -12.84 21.44 5.62
C LYS A 47 -12.78 22.42 4.45
N ASP A 48 -11.72 22.31 3.63
CA ASP A 48 -11.54 23.15 2.43
C ASP A 48 -12.65 22.97 1.39
N VAL A 49 -13.24 21.77 1.29
CA VAL A 49 -14.36 21.46 0.38
C VAL A 49 -15.70 21.88 0.97
N ALA A 50 -15.93 21.61 2.25
CA ALA A 50 -17.10 22.01 3.03
C ALA A 50 -17.30 23.52 3.03
N GLU A 51 -16.22 24.29 3.18
CA GLU A 51 -16.25 25.75 3.13
C GLU A 51 -16.56 26.29 1.73
N LYS A 52 -16.17 25.58 0.66
CA LYS A 52 -16.31 26.06 -0.73
C LYS A 52 -17.57 25.60 -1.44
N GLU A 53 -18.01 24.37 -1.19
CA GLU A 53 -19.15 23.75 -1.89
C GLU A 53 -20.42 23.75 -1.06
N PHE A 54 -20.31 23.49 0.25
CA PHE A 54 -21.47 23.28 1.10
C PHE A 54 -21.82 24.48 1.97
N SER A 55 -20.97 25.52 1.99
CA SER A 55 -21.20 26.71 2.82
C SER A 55 -21.48 26.37 4.30
N ILE A 56 -20.93 25.25 4.79
CA ILE A 56 -21.20 24.71 6.13
C ILE A 56 -20.79 25.72 7.20
N SER A 57 -19.71 26.45 6.98
CA SER A 57 -19.29 27.55 7.83
C SER A 57 -20.37 28.64 7.91
N SER A 58 -20.92 29.12 6.80
CA SER A 58 -21.98 30.14 6.84
C SER A 58 -23.33 29.62 7.37
N VAL A 59 -23.72 28.37 7.08
CA VAL A 59 -24.99 27.80 7.59
C VAL A 59 -24.94 27.61 9.10
N ILE A 60 -23.83 27.08 9.62
CA ILE A 60 -23.65 26.86 11.07
C ILE A 60 -23.42 28.19 11.78
N VAL A 61 -22.53 29.06 11.27
CA VAL A 61 -22.09 30.29 11.96
C VAL A 61 -23.14 31.40 11.91
N ASP A 62 -23.84 31.58 10.80
CA ASP A 62 -24.66 32.79 10.61
C ASP A 62 -26.15 32.60 10.99
N GLU A 63 -26.71 31.38 10.90
CA GLU A 63 -28.16 31.18 11.12
C GLU A 63 -28.52 30.18 12.22
N GLN A 64 -27.72 29.14 12.45
CA GLN A 64 -28.10 28.04 13.36
C GLN A 64 -27.41 28.06 14.73
N PHE A 65 -26.24 28.66 14.87
CA PHE A 65 -25.50 28.61 16.14
C PHE A 65 -26.30 29.18 17.32
N PHE A 66 -27.01 30.31 17.15
CA PHE A 66 -27.86 30.88 18.19
C PHE A 66 -29.02 29.95 18.59
N LEU A 67 -29.62 29.25 17.61
CA LEU A 67 -30.68 28.28 17.88
C LEU A 67 -30.12 27.05 18.62
N MET A 68 -28.90 26.61 18.27
CA MET A 68 -28.20 25.53 18.95
C MET A 68 -27.91 25.90 20.40
N GLU A 69 -27.39 27.10 20.68
CA GLU A 69 -27.14 27.58 22.04
C GLU A 69 -28.43 27.60 22.87
N LEU A 70 -29.53 28.11 22.31
CA LEU A 70 -30.80 28.21 23.01
C LEU A 70 -31.41 26.82 23.26
N TYR A 71 -31.32 25.91 22.30
CA TYR A 71 -31.78 24.53 22.44
C TYR A 71 -30.99 23.76 23.50
N CYS A 72 -29.67 23.98 23.55
CA CYS A 72 -28.74 23.33 24.45
C CYS A 72 -28.85 23.78 25.92
N GLN A 73 -29.67 24.78 26.24
CA GLN A 73 -29.96 25.12 27.63
C GLN A 73 -30.75 24.02 28.35
N ASN A 74 -31.57 23.27 27.61
CA ASN A 74 -32.48 22.27 28.16
C ASN A 74 -32.22 20.84 27.65
N ASN A 75 -31.26 20.65 26.74
CA ASN A 75 -30.99 19.37 26.07
C ASN A 75 -29.50 19.03 26.14
N SER A 76 -29.18 17.73 25.98
CA SER A 76 -27.80 17.24 25.98
C SER A 76 -27.14 17.24 24.60
N GLU A 77 -27.94 17.22 23.54
CA GLU A 77 -27.49 17.12 22.15
C GLU A 77 -28.43 17.89 21.23
N PHE A 78 -27.89 18.45 20.15
CA PHE A 78 -28.63 19.08 19.06
C PHE A 78 -28.49 18.22 17.80
N VAL A 79 -29.62 17.86 17.20
CA VAL A 79 -29.66 17.00 16.00
C VAL A 79 -30.25 17.78 14.84
N PHE A 80 -29.54 17.82 13.73
CA PHE A 80 -30.04 18.41 12.48
C PHE A 80 -29.68 17.54 11.28
N SER A 81 -30.43 17.69 10.20
CA SER A 81 -30.17 16.96 8.96
C SER A 81 -29.94 17.93 7.82
N GLU A 82 -28.82 17.78 7.12
CA GLU A 82 -28.42 18.62 5.99
C GLU A 82 -27.86 17.73 4.87
N SER A 83 -28.30 17.96 3.63
CA SER A 83 -27.84 17.19 2.46
C SER A 83 -27.94 15.65 2.60
N GLY A 84 -28.92 15.16 3.35
CA GLY A 84 -29.14 13.72 3.58
C GLY A 84 -28.29 13.10 4.70
N TYR A 85 -27.43 13.89 5.36
CA TYR A 85 -26.68 13.47 6.55
C TYR A 85 -27.37 13.96 7.81
N THR A 86 -27.25 13.20 8.90
CA THR A 86 -27.78 13.59 10.22
C THR A 86 -26.62 13.86 11.15
N PHE A 87 -26.52 15.09 11.61
CA PHE A 87 -25.47 15.56 12.50
C PHE A 87 -26.00 15.57 13.92
N VAL A 88 -25.29 14.90 14.83
CA VAL A 88 -25.58 14.89 16.26
C VAL A 88 -24.46 15.65 16.96
N ILE A 89 -24.72 16.88 17.38
CA ILE A 89 -23.73 17.74 18.02
C ILE A 89 -24.03 17.81 19.52
N PRO A 90 -23.16 17.29 20.38
CA PRO A 90 -23.38 17.37 21.81
C PRO A 90 -23.24 18.82 22.31
N CYS A 91 -24.08 19.19 23.28
CA CYS A 91 -24.22 20.58 23.73
C CYS A 91 -22.97 21.12 24.45
N ASP A 92 -22.10 20.24 24.95
CA ASP A 92 -20.80 20.63 25.50
C ASP A 92 -19.84 21.13 24.40
N VAL A 93 -19.99 20.66 23.16
CA VAL A 93 -19.27 21.15 21.98
C VAL A 93 -19.84 22.49 21.54
N VAL A 94 -21.17 22.65 21.55
CA VAL A 94 -21.82 23.94 21.26
C VAL A 94 -21.32 25.03 22.21
N ALA A 95 -21.20 24.72 23.50
CA ALA A 95 -20.68 25.66 24.51
C ALA A 95 -19.21 26.09 24.28
N LYS A 96 -18.44 25.33 23.49
CA LYS A 96 -17.03 25.67 23.15
C LYS A 96 -16.94 26.66 21.97
N GLY A 97 -18.04 26.94 21.28
CA GLY A 97 -18.11 27.90 20.18
C GLY A 97 -18.34 27.25 18.81
N SER A 98 -18.61 28.09 17.80
CA SER A 98 -18.94 27.66 16.44
C SER A 98 -17.84 26.84 15.76
N ASP A 99 -16.57 27.16 16.04
CA ASP A 99 -15.44 26.42 15.47
C ASP A 99 -15.41 24.96 15.92
N ALA A 100 -15.72 24.71 17.19
CA ALA A 100 -15.80 23.35 17.76
C ALA A 100 -16.98 22.57 17.16
N VAL A 101 -18.12 23.25 16.92
CA VAL A 101 -19.28 22.66 16.24
C VAL A 101 -18.97 22.28 14.80
N ILE A 102 -18.25 23.14 14.07
CA ILE A 102 -17.83 22.84 12.69
C ILE A 102 -16.89 21.64 12.68
N GLU A 103 -15.91 21.60 13.58
CA GLU A 103 -14.96 20.48 13.68
C GLU A 103 -15.66 19.15 14.00
N GLU A 104 -16.59 19.15 14.96
CA GLU A 104 -17.39 17.97 15.30
C GLU A 104 -18.29 17.54 14.14
N GLY A 105 -18.92 18.49 13.44
CA GLY A 105 -19.73 18.23 12.25
C GLY A 105 -18.92 17.58 11.13
N ILE A 106 -17.71 18.08 10.86
CA ILE A 106 -16.80 17.49 9.86
C ILE A 106 -16.38 16.08 10.30
N ASN A 107 -16.03 15.88 11.57
CA ASN A 107 -15.65 14.56 12.08
C ASN A 107 -16.80 13.55 11.95
N SER A 108 -18.02 13.96 12.29
CA SER A 108 -19.22 13.13 12.11
C SER A 108 -19.44 12.79 10.63
N LEU A 109 -19.31 13.76 9.73
CA LEU A 109 -19.44 13.54 8.29
C LEU A 109 -18.40 12.54 7.76
N VAL A 110 -17.13 12.68 8.16
CA VAL A 110 -16.05 11.76 7.78
C VAL A 110 -16.33 10.35 8.30
N ASN A 111 -16.81 10.23 9.54
CA ASN A 111 -17.20 8.96 10.14
C ASN A 111 -18.33 8.28 9.36
N ASP A 112 -19.40 9.02 9.06
CA ASP A 112 -20.54 8.51 8.31
C ASP A 112 -20.14 8.08 6.90
N ILE A 113 -19.34 8.90 6.19
CA ILE A 113 -18.80 8.55 4.87
C ILE A 113 -17.94 7.29 4.95
N TYR A 114 -17.10 7.15 5.99
CA TYR A 114 -16.19 6.02 6.11
C TYR A 114 -16.93 4.69 6.28
N TYR A 115 -17.94 4.66 7.16
CA TYR A 115 -18.70 3.45 7.50
C TYR A 115 -20.00 3.28 6.71
N GLN A 116 -20.24 4.13 5.71
CA GLN A 116 -21.41 4.01 4.86
C GLN A 116 -21.44 2.67 4.13
N ASP A 117 -22.57 1.96 4.21
CA ASP A 117 -22.78 0.71 3.47
C ASP A 117 -23.18 1.01 2.02
N TYR A 118 -22.23 0.87 1.10
CA TYR A 118 -22.46 1.10 -0.33
C TYR A 118 -22.97 -0.17 -1.01
N ASP A 119 -24.21 -0.19 -1.50
CA ASP A 119 -24.79 -1.35 -2.21
C ASP A 119 -24.34 -1.45 -3.69
N CYS A 120 -23.03 -1.52 -3.90
CA CYS A 120 -22.39 -1.68 -5.21
C CYS A 120 -21.07 -2.43 -5.10
N ASN A 121 -20.63 -3.06 -6.19
CA ASN A 121 -19.26 -3.52 -6.31
C ASN A 121 -18.34 -2.31 -6.45
N PHE A 122 -17.10 -2.40 -5.93
CA PHE A 122 -16.15 -1.27 -5.88
C PHE A 122 -16.07 -0.46 -7.19
N TRP A 123 -15.90 -1.11 -8.34
CA TRP A 123 -15.85 -0.41 -9.64
C TRP A 123 -17.21 0.06 -10.15
N ASN A 124 -18.29 -0.65 -9.80
CA ASN A 124 -19.64 -0.26 -10.18
C ASN A 124 -20.12 0.97 -9.38
N CYS A 125 -19.52 1.25 -8.22
CA CYS A 125 -19.80 2.46 -7.45
C CYS A 125 -19.29 3.72 -8.16
N LEU A 126 -18.25 3.60 -8.98
CA LEU A 126 -17.72 4.73 -9.76
C LEU A 126 -18.75 5.29 -10.75
N ASP A 127 -19.58 4.42 -11.33
CA ASP A 127 -20.59 4.80 -12.32
C ASP A 127 -21.93 5.23 -11.69
N LYS A 128 -22.17 4.85 -10.43
CA LYS A 128 -23.45 5.05 -9.73
C LYS A 128 -23.47 6.27 -8.82
N SER A 129 -22.31 6.69 -8.32
CA SER A 129 -22.21 7.77 -7.34
C SER A 129 -21.87 9.09 -8.04
N GLU A 130 -22.68 10.13 -7.80
CA GLU A 130 -22.38 11.49 -8.28
C GLU A 130 -21.07 12.02 -7.67
N VAL A 131 -20.80 11.66 -6.40
CA VAL A 131 -19.54 11.97 -5.71
C VAL A 131 -18.91 10.66 -5.21
N PRO A 132 -17.65 10.36 -5.57
CA PRO A 132 -17.03 9.07 -5.30
C PRO A 132 -16.49 8.95 -3.86
N TYR A 133 -17.30 9.30 -2.86
CA TYR A 133 -16.95 9.18 -1.43
C TYR A 133 -16.60 7.74 -1.02
N PHE A 134 -17.15 6.75 -1.72
CA PHE A 134 -16.81 5.34 -1.50
C PHE A 134 -15.29 5.07 -1.64
N LEU A 135 -14.52 5.91 -2.35
CA LEU A 135 -13.06 5.75 -2.48
C LEU A 135 -12.31 5.94 -1.16
N VAL A 136 -12.88 6.71 -0.23
CA VAL A 136 -12.31 6.96 1.10
C VAL A 136 -13.02 6.17 2.20
N SER A 137 -13.76 5.11 1.85
CA SER A 137 -14.52 4.31 2.82
C SER A 137 -13.78 3.08 3.33
N GLU A 138 -14.33 2.44 4.37
CA GLU A 138 -13.92 1.11 4.82
C GLU A 138 -13.98 0.08 3.68
N LYS A 139 -14.99 0.20 2.81
CA LYS A 139 -15.13 -0.67 1.64
C LYS A 139 -13.96 -0.54 0.67
N ALA A 140 -13.44 0.67 0.46
CA ALA A 140 -12.24 0.87 -0.35
C ALA A 140 -11.01 0.24 0.31
N LYS A 141 -10.82 0.46 1.61
CA LYS A 141 -9.74 -0.16 2.39
C LYS A 141 -9.75 -1.68 2.24
N ASP A 142 -10.89 -2.32 2.44
CA ASP A 142 -11.01 -3.77 2.32
C ASP A 142 -10.80 -4.28 0.89
N TYR A 143 -11.24 -3.51 -0.11
CA TYR A 143 -10.93 -3.83 -1.51
C TYR A 143 -9.42 -3.84 -1.78
N TRP A 144 -8.69 -2.80 -1.36
CA TRP A 144 -7.23 -2.72 -1.55
C TRP A 144 -6.49 -3.78 -0.74
N LYS A 145 -6.95 -4.08 0.48
CA LYS A 145 -6.47 -5.19 1.29
C LYS A 145 -6.60 -6.53 0.57
N GLY A 146 -7.77 -6.80 -0.03
CA GLY A 146 -8.00 -7.99 -0.85
C GLY A 146 -7.04 -8.08 -2.05
N LYS A 147 -6.83 -6.96 -2.77
CA LYS A 147 -5.89 -6.90 -3.90
C LYS A 147 -4.43 -7.08 -3.46
N PHE A 148 -4.06 -6.58 -2.30
CA PHE A 148 -2.75 -6.82 -1.70
C PHE A 148 -2.51 -8.32 -1.47
N TYR A 149 -3.45 -9.02 -0.81
CA TYR A 149 -3.31 -10.46 -0.58
C TYR A 149 -3.27 -11.28 -1.87
N LEU A 150 -4.06 -10.88 -2.89
CA LEU A 150 -4.00 -11.50 -4.21
C LEU A 150 -2.61 -11.33 -4.86
N SER A 151 -2.06 -10.11 -4.82
CA SER A 151 -0.70 -9.83 -5.32
C SER A 151 0.38 -10.61 -4.57
N LEU A 152 0.22 -10.76 -3.25
CA LEU A 152 1.12 -11.57 -2.42
C LEU A 152 1.08 -13.04 -2.83
N LEU A 153 -0.12 -13.61 -3.05
CA LEU A 153 -0.29 -14.99 -3.53
C LEU A 153 0.39 -15.20 -4.89
N ILE A 154 0.17 -14.29 -5.84
CA ILE A 154 0.82 -14.33 -7.17
C ILE A 154 2.34 -14.29 -7.02
N SER A 155 2.85 -13.40 -6.16
CA SER A 155 4.29 -13.28 -5.88
C SER A 155 4.88 -14.59 -5.33
N ILE A 156 4.18 -15.28 -4.43
CA ILE A 156 4.60 -16.59 -3.90
C ILE A 156 4.69 -17.64 -5.02
N VAL A 157 3.66 -17.72 -5.87
CA VAL A 157 3.65 -18.65 -7.02
C VAL A 157 4.83 -18.37 -7.96
N LEU A 158 5.09 -17.10 -8.26
CA LEU A 158 6.23 -16.69 -9.09
C LEU A 158 7.58 -17.05 -8.46
N ILE A 159 7.73 -16.87 -7.14
CA ILE A 159 8.95 -17.28 -6.41
C ILE A 159 9.16 -18.79 -6.50
N ILE A 160 8.09 -19.61 -6.39
CA ILE A 160 8.16 -21.07 -6.55
C ILE A 160 8.60 -21.43 -7.98
N ILE A 161 8.06 -20.77 -8.99
CA ILE A 161 8.46 -20.97 -10.39
C ILE A 161 9.94 -20.63 -10.57
N ILE A 162 10.38 -19.46 -10.09
CA ILE A 162 11.79 -19.03 -10.11
C ILE A 162 12.67 -20.06 -9.39
N PHE A 163 12.21 -20.63 -8.27
CA PHE A 163 12.94 -21.66 -7.54
C PHE A 163 13.25 -22.88 -8.41
N PHE A 164 12.33 -23.32 -9.27
CA PHE A 164 12.59 -24.44 -10.18
C PHE A 164 13.53 -24.08 -11.34
N LEU A 165 13.51 -22.82 -11.79
CA LEU A 165 14.30 -22.36 -12.93
C LEU A 165 15.75 -22.05 -12.59
N VAL A 166 16.01 -21.56 -11.38
CA VAL A 166 17.35 -21.17 -10.94
C VAL A 166 18.20 -22.42 -10.64
N GLU A 167 19.42 -22.43 -11.17
CA GLU A 167 20.39 -23.53 -10.97
C GLU A 167 20.83 -23.64 -9.51
N GLN A 168 21.17 -22.52 -8.88
CA GLN A 168 21.63 -22.45 -7.49
C GLN A 168 20.52 -21.91 -6.59
N LYS A 169 19.91 -22.77 -5.75
CA LYS A 169 18.69 -22.42 -5.00
C LYS A 169 18.83 -21.21 -4.08
N TYR A 170 20.01 -20.93 -3.54
CA TYR A 170 20.25 -19.72 -2.74
C TYR A 170 20.11 -18.42 -3.55
N ASN A 171 20.33 -18.44 -4.87
CA ASN A 171 20.16 -17.26 -5.72
C ASN A 171 18.69 -16.82 -5.80
N VAL A 172 17.72 -17.70 -5.50
CA VAL A 172 16.29 -17.34 -5.47
C VAL A 172 16.03 -16.29 -4.40
N LEU A 173 16.61 -16.47 -3.20
CA LEU A 173 16.46 -15.53 -2.10
C LEU A 173 17.17 -14.21 -2.41
N THR A 174 18.39 -14.25 -2.93
CA THR A 174 19.11 -13.04 -3.35
C THR A 174 18.34 -12.27 -4.43
N LEU A 175 17.82 -12.97 -5.45
CA LEU A 175 17.04 -12.37 -6.53
C LEU A 175 15.74 -11.75 -5.98
N THR A 176 15.00 -12.50 -5.18
CA THR A 176 13.73 -12.02 -4.57
C THR A 176 13.97 -10.80 -3.70
N GLY A 177 14.99 -10.82 -2.84
CA GLY A 177 15.36 -9.68 -2.00
C GLY A 177 15.74 -8.45 -2.83
N CYS A 178 16.57 -8.61 -3.86
CA CYS A 178 16.92 -7.52 -4.78
C CYS A 178 15.67 -6.93 -5.47
N LEU A 179 14.79 -7.77 -6.00
CA LEU A 179 13.58 -7.31 -6.68
C LEU A 179 12.64 -6.59 -5.72
N LEU A 180 12.49 -7.07 -4.49
CA LEU A 180 11.67 -6.42 -3.47
C LEU A 180 12.23 -5.02 -3.11
N VAL A 181 13.55 -4.91 -2.89
CA VAL A 181 14.21 -3.61 -2.66
C VAL A 181 14.02 -2.66 -3.84
N ILE A 182 14.23 -3.13 -5.08
CA ILE A 182 14.06 -2.29 -6.28
C ILE A 182 12.60 -1.84 -6.42
N SER A 183 11.65 -2.74 -6.16
CA SER A 183 10.21 -2.45 -6.25
C SER A 183 9.72 -1.43 -5.21
N SER A 184 10.42 -1.25 -4.09
CA SER A 184 10.04 -0.29 -3.05
C SER A 184 10.57 1.12 -3.32
N LEU A 185 11.64 1.28 -4.10
CA LEU A 185 12.25 2.60 -4.37
C LEU A 185 11.29 3.63 -4.97
N PRO A 186 10.37 3.29 -5.91
CA PRO A 186 9.42 4.27 -6.44
C PRO A 186 8.53 4.92 -5.37
N LEU A 187 8.25 4.22 -4.26
CA LEU A 187 7.40 4.73 -3.19
C LEU A 187 8.02 5.94 -2.46
N ILE A 188 9.35 6.04 -2.39
CA ILE A 188 10.04 7.17 -1.71
C ILE A 188 9.68 8.51 -2.35
N LYS A 189 9.51 8.52 -3.67
CA LYS A 189 9.30 9.75 -4.45
C LYS A 189 7.85 9.95 -4.87
N LEU A 190 6.92 9.17 -4.31
CA LEU A 190 5.54 9.16 -4.79
C LEU A 190 4.85 10.49 -4.47
N GLU A 191 5.06 11.05 -3.28
CA GLU A 191 4.60 12.41 -2.92
C GLU A 191 5.12 13.48 -3.90
N LYS A 192 6.41 13.41 -4.27
CA LYS A 192 7.00 14.34 -5.24
C LYS A 192 6.48 14.14 -6.66
N LEU A 193 6.10 12.92 -7.03
CA LEU A 193 5.45 12.65 -8.31
C LEU A 193 4.04 13.25 -8.34
N LEU A 194 3.30 13.16 -7.24
CA LEU A 194 1.97 13.74 -7.10
C LEU A 194 1.99 15.28 -7.13
N SER A 195 3.04 15.91 -6.61
CA SER A 195 3.17 17.38 -6.66
C SER A 195 3.33 17.97 -8.08
N PHE A 196 3.57 17.14 -9.11
CA PHE A 196 3.56 17.61 -10.51
C PHE A 196 2.14 17.74 -11.09
N ILE A 197 1.12 17.27 -10.38
CA ILE A 197 -0.27 17.41 -10.81
C ILE A 197 -0.71 18.84 -10.54
N ASN A 198 -0.97 19.60 -11.61
CA ASN A 198 -1.33 21.04 -11.55
C ASN A 198 -2.67 21.35 -10.86
N TYR A 199 -3.46 20.33 -10.51
CA TYR A 199 -4.77 20.52 -9.87
C TYR A 199 -4.66 20.30 -8.37
N LYS A 200 -4.68 21.41 -7.61
CA LYS A 200 -4.53 21.41 -6.14
C LYS A 200 -5.47 20.39 -5.47
N TYR A 201 -6.76 20.41 -5.78
CA TYR A 201 -7.73 19.50 -5.18
C TYR A 201 -7.44 18.02 -5.45
N VAL A 202 -7.06 17.68 -6.68
CA VAL A 202 -6.73 16.30 -7.05
C VAL A 202 -5.42 15.88 -6.37
N ALA A 203 -4.44 16.78 -6.28
CA ALA A 203 -3.20 16.51 -5.58
C ALA A 203 -3.43 16.29 -4.08
N ASP A 204 -4.19 17.16 -3.41
CA ASP A 204 -4.52 17.07 -1.98
C ASP A 204 -5.28 15.76 -1.69
N PHE A 205 -6.25 15.40 -2.53
CA PHE A 205 -6.95 14.13 -2.42
C PHE A 205 -6.02 12.93 -2.61
N LEU A 206 -5.16 12.94 -3.63
CA LEU A 206 -4.20 11.86 -3.88
C LEU A 206 -3.16 11.73 -2.77
N ILE A 207 -2.74 12.83 -2.14
CA ILE A 207 -1.82 12.79 -0.99
C ILE A 207 -2.41 11.93 0.12
N VAL A 208 -3.71 12.02 0.39
CA VAL A 208 -4.39 11.17 1.39
C VAL A 208 -4.21 9.68 1.09
N PHE A 209 -4.37 9.26 -0.17
CA PHE A 209 -4.20 7.85 -0.58
C PHE A 209 -2.76 7.33 -0.44
N PHE A 210 -1.77 8.22 -0.46
CA PHE A 210 -0.36 7.87 -0.42
C PHE A 210 0.36 8.34 0.86
N SER A 211 -0.38 8.79 1.87
CA SER A 211 0.14 9.25 3.17
C SER A 211 1.00 8.21 3.90
N LYS A 212 0.75 6.91 3.68
CA LYS A 212 1.57 5.81 4.25
C LYS A 212 2.62 5.23 3.31
N SER A 213 2.87 5.85 2.15
CA SER A 213 3.81 5.34 1.14
C SER A 213 5.23 5.15 1.68
N TYR A 214 5.72 6.08 2.50
CA TYR A 214 7.04 5.97 3.14
C TYR A 214 7.11 4.83 4.17
N SER A 215 6.05 4.62 4.96
CA SER A 215 5.98 3.50 5.91
C SER A 215 6.03 2.15 5.17
N VAL A 216 5.29 2.02 4.07
CA VAL A 216 5.31 0.81 3.24
C VAL A 216 6.65 0.62 2.53
N PHE A 217 7.28 1.70 2.08
CA PHE A 217 8.65 1.67 1.58
C PHE A 217 9.59 1.05 2.60
N LEU A 218 9.60 1.54 3.85
CA LEU A 218 10.49 1.03 4.90
C LEU A 218 10.24 -0.45 5.20
N ILE A 219 8.97 -0.86 5.33
CA ILE A 219 8.61 -2.27 5.57
C ILE A 219 9.18 -3.16 4.46
N SER A 220 8.92 -2.79 3.20
CA SER A 220 9.32 -3.59 2.03
C SER A 220 10.83 -3.60 1.82
N PHE A 221 11.48 -2.46 2.05
CA PHE A 221 12.93 -2.29 1.96
C PHE A 221 13.67 -3.11 3.01
N ILE A 222 13.25 -3.03 4.28
CA ILE A 222 13.85 -3.80 5.38
C ILE A 222 13.64 -5.30 5.15
N LEU A 223 12.43 -5.71 4.77
CA LEU A 223 12.13 -7.11 4.45
C LEU A 223 13.00 -7.61 3.29
N GLY A 224 13.17 -6.79 2.25
CA GLY A 224 14.05 -7.08 1.11
C GLY A 224 15.51 -7.25 1.52
N ILE A 225 16.03 -6.38 2.39
CA ILE A 225 17.40 -6.50 2.93
C ILE A 225 17.56 -7.78 3.75
N ILE A 226 16.60 -8.11 4.61
CA ILE A 226 16.64 -9.34 5.43
C ILE A 226 16.70 -10.58 4.52
N ILE A 227 15.81 -10.66 3.52
CA ILE A 227 15.77 -11.77 2.56
C ILE A 227 17.09 -11.86 1.77
N LEU A 228 17.61 -10.72 1.31
CA LEU A 228 18.88 -10.64 0.59
C LEU A 228 20.05 -11.11 1.46
N GLY A 229 20.11 -10.67 2.72
CA GLY A 229 21.11 -11.07 3.70
C GLY A 229 21.11 -12.58 3.97
N ILE A 230 19.92 -13.18 4.12
CA ILE A 230 19.76 -14.63 4.25
C ILE A 230 20.27 -15.35 2.99
N GLY A 231 19.93 -14.85 1.80
CA GLY A 231 20.40 -15.42 0.52
C GLY A 231 21.93 -15.40 0.38
N ILE A 232 22.57 -14.27 0.75
CA ILE A 232 24.03 -14.14 0.74
C ILE A 232 24.67 -15.05 1.81
N GLY A 233 24.12 -15.10 3.03
CA GLY A 233 24.61 -15.98 4.09
C GLY A 233 24.58 -17.45 3.69
N LEU A 234 23.49 -17.90 3.08
CA LEU A 234 23.36 -19.27 2.56
C LEU A 234 24.36 -19.58 1.44
N LYS A 235 24.69 -18.61 0.60
CA LYS A 235 25.74 -18.76 -0.43
C LYS A 235 27.12 -19.02 0.19
N PHE A 236 27.45 -18.35 1.29
CA PHE A 236 28.70 -18.58 2.02
C PHE A 236 28.70 -19.87 2.84
N TYR A 237 27.55 -20.30 3.36
CA TYR A 237 27.41 -21.52 4.15
C TYR A 237 27.37 -22.81 3.30
N MET A 238 26.83 -22.74 2.08
CA MET A 238 26.79 -23.86 1.13
C MET A 238 27.67 -23.63 -0.12
N PRO A 239 28.98 -23.33 0.02
CA PRO A 239 29.76 -22.79 -1.08
C PRO A 239 30.12 -23.80 -2.16
N ASN A 240 29.90 -25.12 -1.99
CA ASN A 240 29.96 -26.18 -3.01
C ASN A 240 30.16 -27.57 -2.38
N SER A 241 29.29 -28.02 -1.46
CA SER A 241 29.38 -29.38 -0.90
C SER A 241 29.17 -30.50 -1.94
N ILE A 242 28.85 -30.14 -3.20
CA ILE A 242 28.73 -31.04 -4.36
C ILE A 242 29.83 -30.83 -5.43
N LYS A 243 30.75 -29.84 -5.31
CA LYS A 243 32.06 -29.96 -6.01
C LYS A 243 32.97 -30.99 -5.31
N LYS A 244 32.37 -32.02 -4.72
CA LYS A 244 33.07 -33.20 -4.23
C LYS A 244 33.60 -33.97 -5.42
N LYS A 245 34.92 -33.86 -5.57
CA LYS A 245 35.85 -34.93 -5.97
C LYS A 245 35.99 -35.22 -7.46
N PHE A 246 36.48 -34.25 -8.25
CA PHE A 246 37.64 -34.60 -9.07
C PHE A 246 38.83 -34.69 -8.12
N SER A 247 38.95 -35.88 -7.53
CA SER A 247 40.05 -36.21 -6.64
C SER A 247 41.37 -35.97 -7.40
N ARG A 248 42.35 -35.30 -6.78
CA ARG A 248 43.74 -35.30 -7.29
C ARG A 248 44.23 -36.74 -7.61
N LYS A 249 43.60 -37.80 -7.07
CA LYS A 249 43.87 -39.20 -7.42
C LYS A 249 43.31 -39.62 -8.80
N GLU A 250 42.20 -39.07 -9.28
CA GLU A 250 41.68 -39.34 -10.64
C GLU A 250 42.49 -38.61 -11.70
N VAL A 251 42.84 -37.34 -11.46
CA VAL A 251 43.77 -36.60 -12.34
C VAL A 251 45.13 -37.30 -12.39
N LYS A 252 45.65 -37.80 -11.26
CA LYS A 252 46.88 -38.62 -11.24
C LYS A 252 46.74 -39.98 -11.94
N LYS A 253 45.56 -40.59 -11.97
CA LYS A 253 45.32 -41.85 -12.72
C LYS A 253 45.30 -41.60 -14.23
N ILE A 254 44.60 -40.56 -14.68
CA ILE A 254 44.52 -40.18 -16.09
C ILE A 254 45.91 -39.80 -16.64
N VAL A 255 46.69 -39.01 -15.88
CA VAL A 255 48.06 -38.64 -16.27
C VAL A 255 49.01 -39.86 -16.30
N LYS A 256 48.85 -40.83 -15.38
CA LYS A 256 49.66 -42.07 -15.42
C LYS A 256 49.30 -42.96 -16.62
N GLU A 257 48.02 -43.07 -16.98
CA GLU A 257 47.58 -43.84 -18.15
C GLU A 257 48.09 -43.23 -19.47
N GLU A 258 48.04 -41.91 -19.63
CA GLU A 258 48.57 -41.23 -20.82
C GLU A 258 50.09 -41.39 -20.97
N ILE A 259 50.85 -41.28 -19.86
CA ILE A 259 52.31 -41.48 -19.89
C ILE A 259 52.68 -42.92 -20.23
N SER A 260 51.86 -43.91 -19.84
CA SER A 260 52.10 -45.32 -20.15
C SER A 260 51.82 -45.68 -21.62
N LYS A 261 50.84 -45.01 -22.26
CA LYS A 261 50.52 -45.23 -23.68
C LYS A 261 51.54 -44.60 -24.64
N LYS A 262 52.25 -43.55 -24.23
CA LYS A 262 53.33 -42.91 -25.02
C LYS A 262 54.67 -43.66 -25.01
N LYS A 263 54.82 -44.68 -24.15
CA LYS A 263 56.05 -45.49 -24.02
C LYS A 263 55.97 -46.86 -24.71
N LYS A 264 54.86 -47.18 -25.36
CA LYS A 264 54.72 -48.30 -26.30
C LYS A 264 54.73 -47.74 -27.71
#